data_AF-A0A955A2I4-F1
#
_entry.id   AF-A0A955A2I4-F1
#
_cell.length_a   1.000
_cell.length_b   1.000
_cell.length_c   1.000
_cell.angle_alpha   90.00
_cell.angle_beta   90.00
_cell.angle_gamma   90.00
#
_symmetry.space_group_name_H-M   'P 1'
#
loop_
_entity.id
_entity.type
_entity.pdbx_description
1 polymer ?
#
loop_
_entity_poly.entity_id
_entity_poly.type
_entity_poly.pdbx_seq_one_letter_code
_entity_poly.pdbx_strand_id
1 'polypeptide(L)' 'MSGQKSRSWLLGLSSVVVFVGMIVFYFVLRNKDRARDTGRACLISGWCPGCGYSVTDLAPDERGLIVCPECEAAWKLS' A
#
# COMPACT_ATOMS: atom_id res chain seq x y z
N MET A 1 35.31 -33.77 -6.64
CA MET A 1 35.19 -32.53 -5.83
C MET A 1 34.28 -31.51 -6.53
N SER A 2 32.99 -31.78 -6.67
CA SER A 2 32.05 -30.97 -7.49
C SER A 2 30.77 -30.53 -6.76
N GLY A 3 30.69 -30.69 -5.42
CA GLY A 3 29.46 -30.42 -4.65
C GLY A 3 29.34 -29.03 -4.01
N GLN A 4 30.36 -28.17 -4.09
CA GLN A 4 30.44 -26.95 -3.27
C GLN A 4 29.87 -25.68 -3.93
N LYS A 5 29.84 -25.59 -5.28
CA LYS A 5 29.35 -24.40 -6.01
C LYS A 5 27.83 -24.24 -6.00
N SER A 6 27.07 -25.35 -5.90
CA SER A 6 25.60 -25.32 -5.97
C SER A 6 24.94 -24.71 -4.72
N ARG A 7 25.56 -24.85 -3.54
CA ARG A 7 24.99 -24.37 -2.27
C ARG A 7 25.12 -22.85 -2.07
N SER A 8 26.11 -22.21 -2.68
CA SER A 8 26.34 -20.76 -2.53
C SER A 8 25.32 -19.91 -3.31
N TRP A 9 24.81 -20.42 -4.44
CA TRP A 9 23.79 -19.71 -5.23
C TRP A 9 22.42 -19.67 -4.56
N LEU A 10 22.06 -20.72 -3.83
CA LEU A 10 20.79 -20.79 -3.09
C LEU A 10 20.75 -19.80 -1.90
N LEU A 11 21.90 -19.55 -1.26
CA LEU A 11 22.02 -18.58 -0.18
C LEU A 11 21.98 -17.13 -0.71
N GLY A 12 22.54 -16.88 -1.89
CA GLY A 12 22.47 -15.56 -2.55
C GLY A 12 21.04 -15.18 -2.93
N LEU A 13 20.31 -16.10 -3.59
CA LEU A 13 18.93 -15.87 -4.01
C LEU A 13 17.97 -15.67 -2.83
N SER A 14 18.14 -16.40 -1.73
CA SER A 14 17.28 -16.21 -0.55
C SER A 14 17.50 -14.84 0.08
N SER A 15 18.74 -14.35 0.12
CA SER A 15 19.05 -13.03 0.68
C SER A 15 18.37 -11.90 -0.08
N VAL A 16 18.34 -11.96 -1.41
CA VAL A 16 17.71 -10.93 -2.25
C VAL A 16 16.20 -10.93 -2.06
N VAL A 17 15.56 -12.10 -2.03
CA VAL A 17 14.10 -12.20 -1.82
C VAL A 17 13.70 -11.65 -0.45
N VAL A 18 14.45 -12.00 0.60
CA VAL A 18 14.20 -11.47 1.94
C VAL A 18 14.42 -9.96 1.98
N PHE A 19 15.49 -9.46 1.36
CA PHE A 19 15.80 -8.03 1.36
C PHE A 19 14.76 -7.20 0.60
N VAL A 20 14.33 -7.67 -0.58
CA VAL A 20 13.25 -7.05 -1.35
C VAL A 20 11.94 -7.11 -0.57
N GLY A 21 11.60 -8.26 0.01
CA GLY A 21 10.43 -8.40 0.87
C GLY A 21 10.44 -7.45 2.06
N MET A 22 11.61 -7.27 2.70
CA MET A 22 11.79 -6.37 3.84
C MET A 22 11.69 -4.90 3.42
N ILE A 23 12.21 -4.52 2.25
CA ILE A 23 12.05 -3.17 1.69
C ILE A 23 10.59 -2.88 1.39
N VAL A 24 9.90 -3.80 0.68
CA VAL A 24 8.47 -3.64 0.37
C VAL A 24 7.66 -3.57 1.66
N PHE A 25 7.92 -4.45 2.62
CA PHE A 25 7.27 -4.44 3.92
C PHE A 25 7.51 -3.14 4.68
N TYR A 26 8.75 -2.66 4.72
CA TYR A 26 9.11 -1.38 5.33
C TYR A 26 8.40 -0.20 4.64
N PHE A 27 8.34 -0.18 3.31
CA PHE A 27 7.61 0.85 2.56
C PHE A 27 6.11 0.79 2.82
N VAL A 28 5.51 -0.41 2.85
CA VAL A 28 4.08 -0.61 3.13
C VAL A 28 3.73 -0.17 4.56
N LEU A 29 4.57 -0.53 5.54
CA LEU A 29 4.38 -0.11 6.92
C LEU A 29 4.59 1.39 7.11
N ARG A 30 5.62 1.97 6.50
CA ARG A 30 5.91 3.41 6.61
C ARG A 30 4.90 4.27 5.87
N ASN A 31 4.28 3.76 4.81
CA ASN A 31 3.19 4.45 4.14
C ASN A 31 1.92 4.47 4.99
N LYS A 32 1.68 3.51 5.89
CA LYS A 32 0.42 3.44 6.64
C LYS A 32 0.17 4.66 7.52
N ASP A 33 1.19 5.17 8.19
CA ASP A 33 1.03 6.31 9.11
C ASP A 33 0.97 7.65 8.36
N ARG A 34 1.80 7.83 7.32
CA ARG A 34 1.72 9.04 6.46
C ARG A 34 0.48 9.06 5.56
N ALA A 35 -0.04 7.89 5.18
CA ALA A 35 -1.25 7.79 4.37
C ALA A 35 -2.50 8.21 5.12
N ARG A 36 -2.51 8.20 6.46
CA ARG A 36 -3.65 8.70 7.22
C ARG A 36 -3.79 10.22 7.11
N ASP A 37 -2.72 10.95 7.35
CA ASP A 37 -2.73 12.42 7.28
C ASP A 37 -2.90 12.91 5.84
N THR A 38 -2.12 12.35 4.91
CA THR A 38 -2.24 12.68 3.48
C THR A 38 -3.58 12.22 2.90
N GLY A 39 -4.09 11.07 3.33
CA GLY A 39 -5.37 10.54 2.86
C GLY A 39 -6.55 11.41 3.26
N ARG A 40 -6.54 11.96 4.48
CA ARG A 40 -7.56 12.94 4.91
C ARG A 40 -7.51 14.21 4.06
N ALA A 41 -6.32 14.74 3.77
CA ALA A 41 -6.17 15.92 2.92
C ALA A 41 -6.68 15.70 1.49
N CYS A 42 -6.40 14.52 0.91
CA CYS A 42 -6.93 14.12 -0.39
C CYS A 42 -8.47 14.04 -0.35
N LEU A 43 -9.06 13.38 0.65
CA LEU A 43 -10.51 13.25 0.79
C LEU A 43 -11.20 14.60 0.97
N ILE A 44 -10.64 15.51 1.78
CA ILE A 44 -11.15 16.89 1.95
C ILE A 44 -11.10 17.65 0.61
N SER A 45 -10.07 17.39 -0.20
CA SER A 45 -9.91 18.01 -1.52
C SER A 45 -10.75 17.33 -2.60
N GLY A 46 -11.53 16.30 -2.26
CA GLY A 46 -12.38 15.58 -3.21
C GLY A 46 -11.65 14.52 -4.04
N TRP A 47 -10.51 14.00 -3.57
CA TRP A 47 -9.70 13.01 -4.31
C TRP A 47 -9.49 11.72 -3.51
N CYS A 48 -9.58 10.57 -4.18
CA CYS A 48 -9.26 9.27 -3.62
C CYS A 48 -7.74 9.18 -3.31
N PRO A 49 -7.34 8.89 -2.06
CA PRO A 49 -5.92 8.71 -1.69
C PRO A 49 -5.22 7.55 -2.40
N GLY A 50 -5.98 6.54 -2.85
CA GLY A 50 -5.45 5.31 -3.44
C GLY A 50 -5.16 5.41 -4.93
N CYS A 51 -6.04 6.06 -5.70
CA CYS A 51 -5.95 6.11 -7.17
C CYS A 51 -6.04 7.52 -7.77
N GLY A 52 -6.32 8.56 -6.96
CA GLY A 52 -6.48 9.93 -7.45
C GLY A 52 -7.77 10.20 -8.23
N TYR A 53 -8.76 9.30 -8.18
CA TYR A 53 -10.09 9.56 -8.76
C TYR A 53 -10.86 10.60 -7.97
N SER A 54 -11.72 11.38 -8.63
CA SER A 54 -12.58 12.38 -7.97
C SER A 54 -13.66 11.69 -7.12
N VAL A 55 -13.73 12.03 -5.85
CA VAL A 55 -14.74 11.52 -4.91
C VAL A 55 -15.62 12.60 -4.30
N THR A 56 -15.56 13.83 -4.83
CA THR A 56 -16.25 15.02 -4.31
C THR A 56 -17.76 14.82 -4.12
N ASP A 57 -18.41 14.12 -5.05
CA ASP A 57 -19.87 13.96 -5.07
C ASP A 57 -20.34 12.62 -4.51
N LEU A 58 -19.43 11.82 -3.95
CA LEU A 58 -19.81 10.54 -3.36
C LEU A 58 -20.31 10.71 -1.94
N ALA A 59 -21.55 10.28 -1.71
CA ALA A 59 -22.10 10.16 -0.39
C ALA A 59 -21.43 9.00 0.37
N PRO A 60 -21.17 9.15 1.68
CA PRO A 60 -20.78 8.03 2.52
C PRO A 60 -21.89 6.96 2.55
N ASP A 61 -21.48 5.69 2.66
CA ASP A 61 -22.38 4.57 2.86
C ASP A 61 -23.05 4.57 4.25
N GLU A 62 -23.89 3.58 4.53
CA GLU A 62 -24.56 3.41 5.84
C GLU A 62 -23.59 3.27 7.03
N ARG A 63 -22.31 2.99 6.76
CA ARG A 63 -21.24 2.86 7.75
C ARG A 63 -20.39 4.13 7.86
N GLY A 64 -20.71 5.18 7.09
CA GLY A 64 -19.99 6.45 7.04
C GLY A 64 -18.68 6.36 6.26
N LEU A 65 -18.57 5.44 5.30
CA LEU A 65 -17.41 5.24 4.45
C LEU A 65 -17.66 5.78 3.03
N ILE A 66 -16.70 6.52 2.48
CA ILE A 66 -16.67 6.84 1.05
C ILE A 66 -15.97 5.69 0.34
N VAL A 67 -16.66 5.06 -0.61
CA VAL A 67 -16.12 3.97 -1.43
C VAL A 67 -15.75 4.52 -2.80
N CYS A 68 -14.49 4.37 -3.19
CA CYS A 68 -14.04 4.78 -4.53
C CYS A 68 -14.55 3.80 -5.60
N PRO A 69 -15.21 4.27 -6.68
CA PRO A 69 -15.74 3.40 -7.72
C PRO A 69 -14.67 2.78 -8.62
N GLU A 70 -13.44 3.31 -8.62
CA GLU A 70 -12.35 2.83 -9.50
C GLU A 70 -11.45 1.78 -8.86
N CYS A 71 -11.08 1.99 -7.59
CA CYS A 71 -10.14 1.09 -6.89
C CYS A 71 -10.78 0.33 -5.73
N GLU A 72 -12.08 0.53 -5.51
CA GLU A 72 -12.87 -0.11 -4.44
C GLU A 72 -12.37 0.18 -3.01
N ALA A 73 -11.40 1.10 -2.86
CA ALA A 73 -10.91 1.52 -1.56
C ALA A 73 -12.00 2.28 -0.79
N ALA A 74 -12.17 1.94 0.49
CA ALA A 74 -13.13 2.56 1.38
C ALA A 74 -12.44 3.40 2.46
N TRP A 75 -12.89 4.64 2.64
CA TRP A 75 -12.28 5.60 3.55
C TRP A 75 -13.29 6.17 4.53
N LYS A 76 -12.89 6.30 5.80
CA LYS A 76 -13.71 6.94 6.82
C LYS A 76 -13.35 8.43 6.93
N LEU A 77 -14.37 9.29 7.01
CA LEU A 77 -14.19 10.75 7.10
C LEU A 77 -13.89 11.27 8.52
N SER A 78 -13.87 10.39 9.53
CA SER A 78 -13.69 10.74 10.95
C SER A 78 -12.25 11.06 11.31
#